data_AF-A0A820IG91-F1
#
_entry.id   AF-A0A820IG91-F1
#
_cell.length_a   1.000
_cell.length_b   1.000
_cell.length_c   1.000
_cell.angle_alpha   90.00
_cell.angle_beta   90.00
_cell.angle_gamma   90.00
#
_symmetry.space_group_name_H-M   'P 1'
#
loop_
_entity.id
_entity.type
_entity.pdbx_description
1 polymer ?
#
loop_
_entity_poly.entity_id
_entity_poly.type
_entity_poly.pdbx_seq_one_letter_code
_entity_poly.pdbx_strand_id
1 'polypeptide(L)'
;ICESEFATNEWRTEITSSIVANLSKYNQRDYRRHWTSHLQYLHGLCQLSIKTVVDDKEQLLSRSLITNELLSENEFTNHFNAFEKQHRLNLPKLFNRLLILILNMSHGNAFMSTLGTNYRYLTPWDHHRLNYYYYAFTEALLYDHQCSCALSRYCISDAYLFENNSSKTIYIEGMKIGCTPSESFHQSTLQCFYNSSCLRLLVKNSIVPLVPRESHYLINITIDELRKNLFLENWNTTSNYSAYFHECSPSICSYSYA
;
A
#
# COMPACT_ATOMS: atom_id res chain seq x y z
N ILE A 1 8.91 -7.12 4.71
CA ILE A 1 7.86 -7.35 3.66
C ILE A 1 8.29 -6.86 2.28
N CYS A 2 8.70 -5.60 2.14
CA CYS A 2 9.05 -5.03 0.82
C CYS A 2 10.29 -5.60 0.14
N GLU A 3 11.10 -6.39 0.86
CA GLU A 3 12.23 -7.16 0.31
C GLU A 3 11.84 -8.57 -0.14
N SER A 4 10.58 -8.98 0.04
CA SER A 4 10.13 -10.32 -0.33
C SER A 4 9.80 -10.43 -1.82
N GLU A 5 9.77 -11.67 -2.33
CA GLU A 5 9.41 -11.98 -3.71
C GLU A 5 8.03 -11.39 -4.10
N PHE A 6 7.09 -11.32 -3.17
CA PHE A 6 5.75 -10.72 -3.37
C PHE A 6 5.77 -9.23 -3.74
N ALA A 7 6.84 -8.51 -3.36
CA ALA A 7 7.03 -7.10 -3.65
C ALA A 7 8.01 -6.86 -4.81
N THR A 8 8.39 -7.91 -5.55
CA THR A 8 9.22 -7.79 -6.77
C THR A 8 8.34 -7.79 -8.03
N ASN A 9 8.94 -7.85 -9.22
CA ASN A 9 8.21 -8.10 -10.48
C ASN A 9 8.37 -9.54 -10.97
N GLU A 10 9.12 -10.38 -10.25
CA GLU A 10 9.50 -11.73 -10.70
C GLU A 10 8.28 -12.67 -10.76
N TRP A 11 7.33 -12.49 -9.84
CA TRP A 11 6.05 -13.20 -9.86
C TRP A 11 5.20 -12.90 -11.11
N ARG A 12 5.44 -11.80 -11.83
CA ARG A 12 4.60 -11.37 -12.96
C ARG A 12 4.69 -12.35 -14.13
N THR A 13 5.87 -12.85 -14.48
CA THR A 13 6.01 -13.70 -15.68
C THR A 13 5.34 -15.07 -15.49
N GLU A 14 5.41 -15.63 -14.29
CA GLU A 14 4.83 -16.95 -13.99
C GLU A 14 3.33 -16.92 -13.65
N ILE A 15 2.88 -15.91 -12.90
CA ILE A 15 1.49 -15.82 -12.44
C ILE A 15 0.59 -15.18 -13.51
N THR A 16 1.06 -14.13 -14.19
CA THR A 16 0.22 -13.41 -15.16
C THR A 16 -0.10 -14.28 -16.37
N SER A 17 0.84 -15.11 -16.86
CA SER A 17 0.60 -16.00 -18.01
C SER A 17 -0.45 -17.08 -17.72
N SER A 18 -0.46 -17.66 -16.51
CA SER A 18 -1.39 -18.73 -16.12
C SER A 18 -2.78 -18.24 -15.70
N ILE A 19 -2.87 -17.05 -15.08
CA ILE A 19 -4.14 -16.46 -14.62
C ILE A 19 -4.84 -15.67 -15.73
N VAL A 20 -4.12 -14.85 -16.50
CA VAL A 20 -4.74 -14.01 -17.56
C VAL A 20 -5.39 -14.86 -18.64
N ALA A 21 -4.78 -15.99 -19.01
CA ALA A 21 -5.36 -16.94 -19.95
C ALA A 21 -6.71 -17.54 -19.50
N ASN A 22 -7.05 -17.44 -18.20
CA ASN A 22 -8.23 -18.05 -17.61
C ASN A 22 -9.18 -17.03 -16.92
N LEU A 23 -8.96 -15.72 -17.06
CA LEU A 23 -9.79 -14.69 -16.40
C LEU A 23 -11.28 -14.80 -16.77
N SER A 24 -11.60 -15.21 -18.00
CA SER A 24 -12.97 -15.46 -18.46
C SER A 24 -13.61 -16.71 -17.85
N LYS A 25 -12.82 -17.64 -17.32
CA LYS A 25 -13.30 -18.87 -16.67
C LYS A 25 -13.72 -18.65 -15.22
N TYR A 26 -13.13 -17.65 -14.56
CA TYR A 26 -13.39 -17.39 -13.15
C TYR A 26 -14.51 -16.37 -12.97
N ASN A 27 -15.41 -16.68 -12.02
CA ASN A 27 -16.41 -15.73 -11.56
C ASN A 27 -15.74 -14.42 -11.13
N GLN A 28 -16.41 -13.29 -11.34
CA GLN A 28 -15.87 -11.96 -11.02
C GLN A 28 -15.42 -11.80 -9.56
N ARG A 29 -16.05 -12.50 -8.63
CA ARG A 29 -15.69 -12.46 -7.20
C ARG A 29 -14.66 -13.51 -6.79
N ASP A 30 -14.24 -14.37 -7.71
CA ASP A 30 -13.19 -15.35 -7.41
C ASP A 30 -11.85 -14.64 -7.15
N TYR A 31 -11.28 -14.87 -5.96
CA TYR A 31 -10.08 -14.17 -5.52
C TYR A 31 -8.86 -14.38 -6.43
N ARG A 32 -8.78 -15.47 -7.20
CA ARG A 32 -7.72 -15.67 -8.21
C ARG A 32 -7.64 -14.53 -9.23
N ARG A 33 -8.75 -13.84 -9.51
CA ARG A 33 -8.78 -12.66 -10.39
C ARG A 33 -8.14 -11.41 -9.78
N HIS A 34 -8.13 -11.32 -8.45
CA HIS A 34 -7.70 -10.14 -7.70
C HIS A 34 -6.25 -10.25 -7.23
N TRP A 35 -5.75 -11.49 -7.05
CA TRP A 35 -4.41 -11.79 -6.55
C TRP A 35 -3.30 -10.98 -7.24
N THR A 36 -3.26 -10.97 -8.57
CA THR A 36 -2.24 -10.23 -9.33
C THR A 36 -2.32 -8.73 -9.11
N SER A 37 -3.53 -8.17 -9.02
CA SER A 37 -3.71 -6.74 -8.76
C SER A 37 -3.31 -6.37 -7.33
N HIS A 38 -3.52 -7.26 -6.36
CA HIS A 38 -3.04 -7.07 -5.00
C HIS A 38 -1.50 -7.09 -4.92
N LEU A 39 -0.85 -8.05 -5.57
CA LEU A 39 0.61 -8.10 -5.62
C LEU A 39 1.19 -6.88 -6.35
N GLN A 40 0.59 -6.46 -7.46
CA GLN A 40 1.01 -5.25 -8.17
C GLN A 40 0.87 -4.00 -7.28
N TYR A 41 -0.22 -3.93 -6.52
CA TYR A 41 -0.45 -2.81 -5.61
C TYR A 41 0.54 -2.84 -4.43
N LEU A 42 0.81 -4.01 -3.84
CA LEU A 42 1.83 -4.18 -2.81
C LEU A 42 3.21 -3.73 -3.30
N HIS A 43 3.61 -4.17 -4.49
CA HIS A 43 4.86 -3.74 -5.14
C HIS A 43 4.93 -2.22 -5.27
N GLY A 44 3.87 -1.59 -5.79
CA GLY A 44 3.80 -0.13 -5.92
C GLY A 44 3.88 0.60 -4.58
N LEU A 45 3.17 0.13 -3.55
CA LEU A 45 3.24 0.69 -2.20
C LEU A 45 4.66 0.60 -1.61
N CYS A 46 5.32 -0.54 -1.79
CA CYS A 46 6.68 -0.75 -1.34
C CYS A 46 7.67 0.16 -2.07
N GLN A 47 7.61 0.24 -3.41
CA GLN A 47 8.46 1.12 -4.19
C GLN A 47 8.29 2.59 -3.78
N LEU A 48 7.04 3.04 -3.64
CA LEU A 48 6.76 4.43 -3.25
C LEU A 48 7.21 4.70 -1.82
N SER A 49 7.05 3.74 -0.90
CA SER A 49 7.49 3.89 0.49
C SER A 49 9.02 3.97 0.58
N ILE A 50 9.74 3.06 -0.09
CA ILE A 50 11.20 3.07 -0.18
C ILE A 50 11.68 4.40 -0.79
N LYS A 51 11.11 4.80 -1.93
CA LYS A 51 11.48 6.06 -2.59
C LYS A 51 11.22 7.26 -1.68
N THR A 52 10.08 7.30 -1.00
CA THR A 52 9.73 8.38 -0.06
C THR A 52 10.77 8.51 1.04
N VAL A 53 11.22 7.39 1.61
CA VAL A 53 12.23 7.39 2.69
C VAL A 53 13.63 7.75 2.16
N VAL A 54 13.99 7.28 0.96
CA VAL A 54 15.29 7.59 0.34
C VAL A 54 15.38 9.07 -0.05
N ASP A 55 14.37 9.59 -0.77
CA ASP A 55 14.32 10.99 -1.20
C ASP A 55 14.32 11.93 0.03
N ASP A 56 13.60 11.56 1.09
CA ASP A 56 13.58 12.29 2.36
C ASP A 56 14.93 12.26 3.07
N LYS A 57 15.60 11.09 3.12
CA LYS A 57 16.96 10.97 3.67
C LYS A 57 17.95 11.87 2.93
N GLU A 58 17.93 11.89 1.60
CA GLU A 58 18.80 12.76 0.80
C GLU A 58 18.50 14.24 1.05
N GLN A 59 17.22 14.61 1.15
CA GLN A 59 16.82 15.96 1.48
C GLN A 59 17.26 16.38 2.89
N LEU A 60 17.23 15.49 3.87
CA LEU A 60 17.72 15.76 5.22
C LEU A 60 19.23 15.93 5.27
N LEU A 61 19.98 15.03 4.62
CA LEU A 61 21.44 15.05 4.63
C LEU A 61 22.03 16.25 3.87
N SER A 62 21.26 16.85 2.96
CA SER A 62 21.65 18.10 2.28
C SER A 62 21.38 19.36 3.11
N ARG A 63 20.70 19.26 4.27
CA ARG A 63 20.44 20.40 5.16
C ARG A 63 21.45 20.42 6.30
N SER A 64 22.19 21.52 6.41
CA SER A 64 22.99 21.82 7.61
C SER A 64 22.13 22.56 8.63
N LEU A 65 22.22 22.16 9.90
CA LEU A 65 21.69 22.97 11.00
C LEU A 65 22.65 24.14 11.24
N ILE A 66 22.23 25.35 10.85
CA ILE A 66 22.98 26.58 11.08
C ILE A 66 22.18 27.42 12.08
N THR A 67 22.86 27.90 13.12
CA THR A 67 22.28 28.75 14.15
C THR A 67 23.07 30.05 14.28
N ASN A 68 22.41 31.13 14.69
CA ASN A 68 23.06 32.44 14.85
C ASN A 68 24.05 32.46 16.02
N GLU A 69 23.81 31.61 17.01
CA GLU A 69 24.65 31.41 18.17
C GLU A 69 25.01 29.93 18.27
N LEU A 70 26.21 29.63 18.74
CA LEU A 70 26.66 28.26 18.94
C LEU A 70 25.85 27.63 20.07
N LEU A 71 25.09 26.59 19.76
CA LEU A 71 24.35 25.81 20.75
C LEU A 71 25.30 24.96 21.58
N SER A 72 24.99 24.82 22.87
CA SER A 72 25.61 23.78 23.69
C SER A 72 25.25 22.38 23.17
N GLU A 73 26.05 21.37 23.50
CA GLU A 73 25.81 19.98 23.08
C GLU A 73 24.43 19.47 23.52
N ASN A 74 23.98 19.87 24.73
CA ASN A 74 22.68 19.49 25.25
C ASN A 74 21.53 20.17 24.48
N GLU A 75 21.66 21.46 24.17
CA GLU A 75 20.67 22.18 23.35
C GLU A 75 20.60 21.61 21.94
N PHE A 76 21.75 21.36 21.29
CA PHE A 76 21.81 20.70 19.99
C PHE A 76 21.10 19.34 20.02
N THR A 77 21.40 18.52 21.04
CA THR A 77 20.79 17.18 21.18
C THR A 77 19.28 17.27 21.36
N ASN A 78 18.81 18.22 22.18
CA ASN A 78 17.37 18.45 22.39
C ASN A 78 16.67 18.91 21.11
N HIS A 79 17.29 19.85 20.37
CA HIS A 79 16.79 20.33 19.08
C HIS A 79 16.73 19.20 18.05
N PHE A 80 17.78 18.39 17.95
CA PHE A 80 17.84 17.25 17.06
C PHE A 80 16.78 16.20 17.38
N ASN A 81 16.63 15.81 18.65
CA ASN A 81 15.63 14.84 19.08
C ASN A 81 14.20 15.32 18.82
N ALA A 82 13.92 16.61 19.05
CA ALA A 82 12.63 17.22 18.76
C ALA A 82 12.32 17.21 17.25
N PHE A 83 13.30 17.61 16.44
CA PHE A 83 13.23 17.57 14.98
C PHE A 83 12.96 16.15 14.48
N GLU A 84 13.74 15.18 14.94
CA GLU A 84 13.62 13.78 14.56
C GLU A 84 12.23 13.22 14.89
N LYS A 85 11.73 13.47 16.11
CA LYS A 85 10.40 13.03 16.53
C LYS A 85 9.30 13.62 15.64
N GLN A 86 9.38 14.92 15.34
CA GLN A 86 8.43 15.57 14.45
C GLN A 86 8.51 15.00 13.03
N HIS A 87 9.72 14.71 12.57
CA HIS A 87 9.97 14.17 11.24
C HIS A 87 9.40 12.77 11.05
N ARG A 88 9.67 11.86 12.00
CA ARG A 88 9.11 10.50 12.05
C ARG A 88 7.57 10.51 12.01
N LEU A 89 6.93 11.54 12.57
CA LEU A 89 5.47 11.69 12.55
C LEU A 89 4.94 12.29 11.25
N ASN A 90 5.71 13.15 10.59
CA ASN A 90 5.23 13.90 9.43
C ASN A 90 5.41 13.16 8.10
N LEU A 91 6.53 12.43 7.93
CA LEU A 91 6.81 11.74 6.66
C LEU A 91 5.70 10.73 6.30
N PRO A 92 5.28 9.81 7.20
CA PRO A 92 4.22 8.88 6.87
C PRO A 92 2.87 9.59 6.68
N LYS A 93 2.59 10.66 7.43
CA LYS A 93 1.34 11.44 7.26
C LYS A 93 1.25 12.06 5.87
N LEU A 94 2.33 12.63 5.37
CA LEU A 94 2.35 13.24 4.04
C LEU A 94 2.08 12.18 2.95
N PHE A 95 2.80 11.06 3.02
CA PHE A 95 2.58 9.92 2.12
C PHE A 95 1.12 9.46 2.11
N ASN A 96 0.53 9.23 3.30
CA ASN A 96 -0.85 8.76 3.41
C ASN A 96 -1.86 9.78 2.87
N ARG A 97 -1.62 11.08 3.09
CA ARG A 97 -2.51 12.15 2.57
C ARG A 97 -2.56 12.13 1.04
N LEU A 98 -1.40 12.01 0.39
CA LEU A 98 -1.32 11.95 -1.06
C LEU A 98 -2.02 10.70 -1.61
N LEU A 99 -1.82 9.54 -1.00
CA LEU A 99 -2.49 8.33 -1.44
C LEU A 99 -4.01 8.41 -1.25
N ILE A 100 -4.48 8.87 -0.09
CA ILE A 100 -5.91 9.04 0.18
C ILE A 100 -6.54 10.02 -0.82
N LEU A 101 -5.82 11.08 -1.19
CA LEU A 101 -6.28 12.03 -2.21
C LEU A 101 -6.49 11.32 -3.55
N ILE A 102 -5.53 10.52 -4.01
CA ILE A 102 -5.63 9.76 -5.27
C ILE A 102 -6.81 8.78 -5.23
N LEU A 103 -6.99 8.06 -4.12
CA LEU A 103 -8.08 7.10 -3.95
C LEU A 103 -9.44 7.78 -3.95
N ASN A 104 -9.57 8.91 -3.23
CA ASN A 104 -10.80 9.70 -3.21
C ASN A 104 -11.10 10.32 -4.57
N MET A 105 -10.10 10.84 -5.29
CA MET A 105 -10.27 11.36 -6.64
C MET A 105 -10.72 10.25 -7.60
N SER A 106 -10.14 9.05 -7.48
CA SER A 106 -10.50 7.91 -8.34
C SER A 106 -11.95 7.47 -8.11
N HIS A 107 -12.37 7.42 -6.85
CA HIS A 107 -13.74 7.10 -6.48
C HIS A 107 -14.73 8.20 -6.89
N GLY A 108 -14.42 9.47 -6.59
CA GLY A 108 -15.29 10.60 -6.90
C GLY A 108 -15.50 10.84 -8.40
N ASN A 109 -14.54 10.45 -9.25
CA ASN A 109 -14.68 10.46 -10.71
C ASN A 109 -15.28 9.17 -11.27
N ALA A 110 -15.69 8.22 -10.42
CA ALA A 110 -16.25 6.93 -10.79
C ALA A 110 -15.40 6.16 -11.82
N PHE A 111 -14.06 6.25 -11.74
CA PHE A 111 -13.19 5.52 -12.66
C PHE A 111 -13.38 4.02 -12.50
N MET A 112 -13.82 3.36 -13.57
CA MET A 112 -14.04 1.92 -13.56
C MET A 112 -12.70 1.18 -13.44
N SER A 113 -12.59 0.28 -12.48
CA SER A 113 -11.41 -0.57 -12.35
C SER A 113 -11.30 -1.53 -13.54
N THR A 114 -10.08 -1.90 -13.91
CA THR A 114 -9.82 -2.85 -14.99
C THR A 114 -10.48 -4.21 -14.76
N LEU A 115 -10.71 -4.60 -13.50
CA LEU A 115 -11.38 -5.85 -13.13
C LEU A 115 -12.92 -5.74 -13.09
N GLY A 116 -13.46 -4.54 -13.30
CA GLY A 116 -14.91 -4.25 -13.21
C GLY A 116 -15.47 -4.38 -11.80
N THR A 117 -14.65 -4.29 -10.75
CA THR A 117 -15.05 -4.59 -9.37
C THR A 117 -15.84 -3.49 -8.68
N ASN A 118 -15.82 -2.28 -9.22
CA ASN A 118 -16.61 -1.15 -8.73
C ASN A 118 -17.83 -0.88 -9.60
N TYR A 119 -17.68 -0.97 -10.93
CA TYR A 119 -18.77 -0.84 -11.89
C TYR A 119 -18.68 -1.94 -12.93
N ARG A 120 -19.84 -2.39 -13.42
CA ARG A 120 -19.94 -3.31 -14.56
C ARG A 120 -20.76 -2.69 -15.67
N TYR A 121 -20.45 -3.05 -16.91
CA TYR A 121 -21.27 -2.71 -18.06
C TYR A 121 -22.53 -3.57 -18.09
N LEU A 122 -23.66 -2.92 -18.36
CA LEU A 122 -24.94 -3.55 -18.66
C LEU A 122 -25.01 -3.79 -20.17
N THR A 123 -25.07 -5.06 -20.57
CA THR A 123 -25.41 -5.41 -21.96
C THR A 123 -26.92 -5.27 -22.13
N PRO A 124 -27.43 -4.45 -23.08
CA PRO A 124 -28.86 -4.40 -23.35
C PRO A 124 -29.35 -5.77 -23.82
N TRP A 125 -30.29 -6.37 -23.10
CA TRP A 125 -30.84 -7.70 -23.39
C TRP A 125 -31.73 -7.75 -24.64
N ASP A 126 -31.82 -6.65 -25.41
CA ASP A 126 -32.84 -6.48 -26.44
C ASP A 126 -32.23 -5.88 -27.72
N HIS A 127 -31.50 -6.72 -28.46
CA HIS A 127 -30.86 -6.34 -29.73
C HIS A 127 -31.83 -6.08 -30.91
N HIS A 128 -33.15 -6.07 -30.68
CA HIS A 128 -34.13 -6.01 -31.77
C HIS A 128 -35.05 -4.79 -31.79
N ARG A 129 -34.97 -3.84 -30.83
CA ARG A 129 -35.99 -2.76 -30.77
C ARG A 129 -35.52 -1.32 -30.73
N LEU A 130 -34.23 -1.00 -30.68
CA LEU A 130 -33.80 0.40 -30.67
C LEU A 130 -32.67 0.66 -31.65
N ASN A 131 -33.06 1.24 -32.78
CA ASN A 131 -32.17 1.95 -33.68
C ASN A 131 -31.44 3.06 -32.89
N TYR A 132 -30.11 3.05 -32.96
CA TYR A 132 -29.22 4.15 -32.57
C TYR A 132 -29.32 4.65 -31.13
N TYR A 133 -28.57 4.03 -30.21
CA TYR A 133 -27.71 4.75 -29.23
C TYR A 133 -26.74 3.76 -28.56
N TYR A 134 -25.44 3.91 -28.85
CA TYR A 134 -24.34 3.12 -28.27
C TYR A 134 -23.96 3.63 -26.86
N TYR A 135 -24.93 3.88 -25.98
CA TYR A 135 -24.60 4.22 -24.59
C TYR A 135 -24.23 2.94 -23.83
N ALA A 136 -22.98 2.88 -23.36
CA ALA A 136 -22.54 1.84 -22.45
C ALA A 136 -23.11 2.14 -21.06
N PHE A 137 -24.25 1.54 -20.73
CA PHE A 137 -24.82 1.65 -19.39
C PHE A 137 -23.90 0.97 -18.39
N THR A 138 -23.72 1.59 -17.23
CA THR A 138 -22.92 1.03 -16.13
C THR A 138 -23.74 1.01 -14.86
N GLU A 139 -23.54 -0.02 -14.04
CA GLU A 139 -24.09 -0.09 -12.69
C GLU A 139 -22.96 -0.33 -11.68
N ALA A 140 -23.14 0.22 -10.48
CA ALA A 140 -22.20 -0.01 -9.39
C ALA A 140 -22.38 -1.41 -8.81
N LEU A 141 -21.27 -2.06 -8.45
CA LEU A 141 -21.32 -3.33 -7.73
C LEU A 141 -21.69 -3.11 -6.26
N LEU A 142 -22.38 -4.10 -5.70
CA LEU A 142 -22.77 -4.18 -4.30
C LEU A 142 -21.95 -5.27 -3.60
N TYR A 143 -21.34 -4.95 -2.46
CA TYR A 143 -20.65 -5.93 -1.60
C TYR A 143 -21.51 -6.27 -0.37
N ASP A 144 -20.90 -6.81 0.68
CA ASP A 144 -21.60 -7.23 1.90
C ASP A 144 -22.46 -6.09 2.47
N HIS A 145 -23.57 -6.47 3.11
CA HIS A 145 -24.54 -5.52 3.68
C HIS A 145 -25.12 -4.53 2.66
N GLN A 146 -25.20 -4.92 1.38
CA GLN A 146 -25.68 -4.07 0.28
C GLN A 146 -24.86 -2.78 0.10
N CYS A 147 -23.59 -2.79 0.52
CA CYS A 147 -22.72 -1.63 0.36
C CYS A 147 -22.44 -1.36 -1.12
N SER A 148 -22.84 -0.18 -1.61
CA SER A 148 -22.70 0.22 -3.01
C SER A 148 -21.40 0.96 -3.29
N CYS A 149 -20.66 0.52 -4.30
CA CYS A 149 -19.43 1.18 -4.75
C CYS A 149 -19.64 2.59 -5.29
N ALA A 150 -20.86 2.95 -5.71
CA ALA A 150 -21.18 4.33 -6.07
C ALA A 150 -21.24 5.26 -4.85
N LEU A 151 -21.59 4.73 -3.67
CA LEU A 151 -21.79 5.52 -2.46
C LEU A 151 -20.57 5.49 -1.55
N SER A 152 -19.83 4.39 -1.53
CA SER A 152 -18.65 4.21 -0.68
C SER A 152 -17.57 3.41 -1.39
N ARG A 153 -16.32 3.88 -1.33
CA ARG A 153 -15.16 3.12 -1.80
C ARG A 153 -14.76 1.97 -0.88
N TYR A 154 -15.24 2.00 0.36
CA TYR A 154 -14.83 1.06 1.40
C TYR A 154 -15.67 -0.23 1.42
N CYS A 155 -16.53 -0.45 0.42
CA CYS A 155 -17.31 -1.67 0.35
C CYS A 155 -16.40 -2.87 0.05
N ILE A 156 -16.45 -3.86 0.94
CA ILE A 156 -15.62 -5.05 0.91
C ILE A 156 -16.42 -6.31 1.24
N SER A 157 -15.88 -7.46 0.87
CA SER A 157 -16.29 -8.80 1.31
C SER A 157 -15.04 -9.62 1.63
N ASP A 158 -15.21 -10.71 2.39
CA ASP A 158 -14.15 -11.70 2.53
C ASP A 158 -13.77 -12.29 1.17
N ALA A 159 -12.47 -12.48 0.95
CA ALA A 159 -11.99 -13.13 -0.26
C ALA A 159 -12.27 -14.63 -0.20
N TYR A 160 -12.74 -15.19 -1.32
CA TYR A 160 -12.96 -16.62 -1.46
C TYR A 160 -12.68 -17.10 -2.87
N LEU A 161 -12.50 -18.41 -2.99
CA LEU A 161 -12.36 -19.14 -4.24
C LEU A 161 -13.60 -19.98 -4.49
N PHE A 162 -14.00 -20.09 -5.75
CA PHE A 162 -14.96 -21.11 -6.17
C PHE A 162 -14.22 -22.41 -6.49
N GLU A 163 -14.63 -23.48 -5.82
CA GLU A 163 -14.14 -24.81 -6.15
C GLU A 163 -14.66 -25.24 -7.54
N ASN A 164 -13.80 -25.86 -8.35
CA ASN A 164 -14.16 -26.23 -9.71
C ASN A 164 -15.36 -27.21 -9.68
N ASN A 165 -16.43 -26.86 -10.39
CA ASN A 165 -17.65 -27.66 -10.53
C ASN A 165 -18.50 -27.83 -9.25
N SER A 166 -18.31 -26.99 -8.23
CA SER A 166 -19.21 -26.94 -7.06
C SER A 166 -19.59 -25.49 -6.72
N SER A 167 -20.68 -25.31 -5.97
CA SER A 167 -21.07 -24.02 -5.39
C SER A 167 -20.32 -23.71 -4.08
N LYS A 168 -19.32 -24.52 -3.73
CA LYS A 168 -18.59 -24.39 -2.47
C LYS A 168 -17.57 -23.26 -2.58
N THR A 169 -17.59 -22.39 -1.58
CA THR A 169 -16.62 -21.30 -1.43
C THR A 169 -15.54 -21.67 -0.42
N ILE A 170 -14.28 -21.37 -0.74
CA ILE A 170 -13.14 -21.53 0.16
C ILE A 170 -12.62 -20.13 0.49
N TYR A 171 -12.73 -19.72 1.76
CA TYR A 171 -12.28 -18.41 2.20
C TYR A 171 -10.76 -18.34 2.31
N ILE A 172 -10.19 -17.21 1.91
CA ILE A 172 -8.77 -16.93 1.98
C ILE A 172 -8.51 -16.05 3.19
N GLU A 173 -7.89 -16.63 4.21
CA GLU A 173 -7.65 -15.97 5.49
C GLU A 173 -6.92 -14.64 5.31
N GLY A 174 -7.46 -13.60 5.94
CA GLY A 174 -6.87 -12.26 5.92
C GLY A 174 -7.10 -11.48 4.63
N MET A 175 -7.53 -12.10 3.53
CA MET A 175 -7.71 -11.40 2.26
C MET A 175 -9.15 -10.90 2.08
N LYS A 176 -9.29 -9.74 1.45
CA LYS A 176 -10.58 -9.12 1.12
C LYS A 176 -10.71 -8.90 -0.38
N ILE A 177 -11.93 -8.76 -0.87
CA ILE A 177 -12.26 -8.22 -2.20
C ILE A 177 -13.19 -7.02 -2.01
N GLY A 178 -13.23 -6.09 -2.96
CA GLY A 178 -14.00 -4.86 -2.79
C GLY A 178 -14.06 -4.03 -4.06
N CYS A 179 -14.62 -2.83 -3.94
CA CYS A 179 -14.84 -1.93 -5.08
C CYS A 179 -13.59 -1.77 -5.95
N THR A 180 -12.42 -1.62 -5.35
CA THR A 180 -11.16 -1.68 -6.07
C THR A 180 -10.18 -2.63 -5.37
N PRO A 181 -9.21 -3.19 -6.12
CA PRO A 181 -8.11 -3.94 -5.53
C PRO A 181 -7.32 -3.12 -4.51
N SER A 182 -7.18 -1.80 -4.70
CA SER A 182 -6.46 -0.94 -3.76
C SER A 182 -7.16 -0.85 -2.40
N GLU A 183 -8.48 -0.63 -2.39
CA GLU A 183 -9.26 -0.48 -1.15
C GLU A 183 -9.39 -1.79 -0.39
N SER A 184 -9.70 -2.87 -1.11
CA SER A 184 -9.82 -4.19 -0.50
C SER A 184 -8.49 -4.70 0.03
N PHE A 185 -7.38 -4.46 -0.67
CA PHE A 185 -6.06 -4.84 -0.16
C PHE A 185 -5.66 -4.06 1.08
N HIS A 186 -6.03 -2.77 1.22
CA HIS A 186 -5.80 -2.02 2.45
C HIS A 186 -6.45 -2.66 3.68
N GLN A 187 -7.64 -3.23 3.51
CA GLN A 187 -8.37 -3.94 4.57
C GLN A 187 -7.94 -5.41 4.72
N SER A 188 -7.04 -5.89 3.87
CA SER A 188 -6.48 -7.23 3.97
C SER A 188 -5.31 -7.27 4.96
N THR A 189 -4.98 -8.45 5.43
CA THR A 189 -3.78 -8.76 6.23
C THR A 189 -2.81 -9.61 5.42
N LEU A 190 -1.63 -9.88 5.97
CA LEU A 190 -0.64 -10.76 5.33
C LEU A 190 -0.73 -12.22 5.79
N GLN A 191 -1.77 -12.64 6.52
CA GLN A 191 -1.88 -14.00 7.07
C GLN A 191 -1.64 -15.11 6.03
N CYS A 192 -2.27 -15.00 4.85
CA CYS A 192 -2.07 -15.97 3.78
C CYS A 192 -0.61 -16.01 3.26
N PHE A 193 0.12 -14.88 3.30
CA PHE A 193 1.50 -14.79 2.82
C PHE A 193 2.49 -15.55 3.69
N TYR A 194 2.16 -15.77 4.97
CA TYR A 194 2.96 -16.60 5.89
C TYR A 194 2.54 -18.09 5.86
N ASN A 195 1.46 -18.44 5.16
CA ASN A 195 0.88 -19.78 5.18
C ASN A 195 1.04 -20.49 3.82
N SER A 196 1.91 -21.51 3.78
CA SER A 196 2.17 -22.29 2.57
C SER A 196 0.92 -22.99 2.00
N SER A 197 0.03 -23.50 2.84
CA SER A 197 -1.21 -24.14 2.41
C SER A 197 -2.15 -23.14 1.75
N CYS A 198 -2.21 -21.90 2.27
CA CYS A 198 -2.99 -20.83 1.68
C CYS A 198 -2.44 -20.41 0.31
N LEU A 199 -1.13 -20.20 0.19
CA LEU A 199 -0.49 -19.83 -1.07
C LEU A 199 -0.69 -20.87 -2.18
N ARG A 200 -0.66 -22.16 -1.84
CA ARG A 200 -0.92 -23.26 -2.79
C ARG A 200 -2.32 -23.22 -3.42
N LEU A 201 -3.29 -22.57 -2.77
CA LEU A 201 -4.62 -22.36 -3.35
C LEU A 201 -4.61 -21.33 -4.48
N LEU A 202 -3.67 -20.39 -4.44
CA LEU A 202 -3.58 -19.25 -5.36
C LEU A 202 -2.59 -19.53 -6.49
N VAL A 203 -1.45 -20.16 -6.18
CA VAL A 203 -0.37 -20.41 -7.12
C VAL A 203 0.16 -21.83 -6.90
N LYS A 204 0.27 -22.61 -7.98
CA LYS A 204 0.72 -24.01 -7.93
C LYS A 204 2.24 -24.16 -7.78
N ASN A 205 3.01 -23.12 -8.09
CA ASN A 205 4.47 -23.10 -8.07
C ASN A 205 5.06 -22.46 -6.80
N SER A 206 6.37 -22.63 -6.65
CA SER A 206 7.26 -22.45 -5.49
C SER A 206 7.37 -21.04 -4.88
N ILE A 207 6.27 -20.28 -4.74
CA ILE A 207 6.34 -19.05 -3.95
C ILE A 207 6.67 -19.43 -2.51
N VAL A 208 7.78 -18.89 -2.02
CA VAL A 208 8.22 -19.13 -0.66
C VAL A 208 7.37 -18.27 0.29
N PRO A 209 6.70 -18.88 1.29
CA PRO A 209 5.99 -18.11 2.29
C PRO A 209 6.92 -17.11 2.98
N LEU A 210 6.36 -15.99 3.43
CA LEU A 210 7.08 -15.10 4.32
C LEU A 210 7.50 -15.87 5.58
N VAL A 211 8.74 -15.68 5.99
CA VAL A 211 9.22 -16.20 7.27
C VAL A 211 8.96 -15.13 8.33
N PRO A 212 8.32 -15.45 9.47
CA PRO A 212 8.24 -14.54 10.60
C PRO A 212 9.66 -14.29 11.11
N ARG A 213 10.25 -13.15 10.72
CA ARG A 213 11.47 -12.63 11.34
C ARG A 213 11.10 -11.86 12.61
N GLU A 214 12.11 -11.40 13.35
CA GLU A 214 11.92 -10.37 14.38
C GLU A 214 11.45 -9.07 13.71
N SER A 215 10.16 -9.00 13.41
CA SER A 215 9.43 -7.80 12.99
C SER A 215 8.59 -7.35 14.17
N HIS A 216 8.48 -6.03 14.36
CA HIS A 216 7.55 -5.47 15.34
C HIS A 216 6.09 -5.54 14.86
N TYR A 217 5.85 -5.95 13.61
CA TYR A 217 4.51 -6.13 13.06
C TYR A 217 3.94 -7.52 13.34
N LEU A 218 2.71 -7.55 13.84
CA LEU A 218 1.94 -8.78 13.99
C LEU A 218 1.51 -9.32 12.61
N ILE A 219 1.35 -10.64 12.49
CA ILE A 219 0.96 -11.30 11.23
C ILE A 219 -0.45 -10.86 10.76
N ASN A 220 -1.35 -10.57 11.71
CA ASN A 220 -2.72 -10.12 11.43
C ASN A 220 -2.86 -8.60 11.25
N ILE A 221 -1.73 -7.88 11.18
CA ILE A 221 -1.76 -6.44 10.88
C ILE A 221 -2.34 -6.21 9.48
N THR A 222 -3.09 -5.13 9.34
CA THR A 222 -3.63 -4.75 8.02
C THR A 222 -2.56 -4.11 7.14
N ILE A 223 -2.72 -4.22 5.82
CA ILE A 223 -1.88 -3.49 4.87
C ILE A 223 -2.00 -1.97 5.08
N ASP A 224 -3.18 -1.48 5.47
CA ASP A 224 -3.38 -0.06 5.80
C ASP A 224 -2.47 0.42 6.94
N GLU A 225 -2.31 -0.38 8.00
CA GLU A 225 -1.44 -0.08 9.13
C GLU A 225 0.05 -0.17 8.77
N LEU A 226 0.45 -1.18 7.99
CA LEU A 226 1.80 -1.30 7.47
C LEU A 226 2.18 -0.08 6.62
N ARG A 227 1.31 0.24 5.67
CA ARG A 227 1.45 1.41 4.79
C ARG A 227 1.48 2.71 5.57
N LYS A 228 0.64 2.84 6.62
CA LYS A 228 0.61 4.04 7.47
C LYS A 228 1.97 4.36 8.10
N ASN A 229 2.82 3.34 8.24
CA ASN A 229 4.18 3.43 8.75
C ASN A 229 5.25 3.20 7.68
N LEU A 230 4.91 3.34 6.39
CA LEU A 230 5.82 3.16 5.25
C LEU A 230 6.50 1.78 5.19
N PHE A 231 5.91 0.75 5.81
CA PHE A 231 6.50 -0.58 5.95
C PHE A 231 7.88 -0.58 6.66
N LEU A 232 8.17 0.44 7.47
CA LEU A 232 9.45 0.58 8.15
C LEU A 232 9.52 -0.29 9.41
N GLU A 233 10.57 -1.11 9.49
CA GLU A 233 10.90 -1.89 10.68
C GLU A 233 11.48 -1.02 11.79
N ASN A 234 12.51 -0.23 11.46
CA ASN A 234 13.23 0.60 12.42
C ASN A 234 13.63 1.95 11.83
N TRP A 235 13.79 2.93 12.70
CA TRP A 235 14.34 4.24 12.39
C TRP A 235 15.67 4.40 13.12
N ASN A 236 16.77 4.34 12.36
CA ASN A 236 18.12 4.52 12.90
C ASN A 236 18.65 5.90 12.50
N THR A 237 18.80 6.77 13.48
CA THR A 237 19.26 8.16 13.32
C THR A 237 20.45 8.39 14.24
N THR A 238 21.43 9.14 13.74
CA THR A 238 22.63 9.53 14.50
C THR A 238 22.91 10.99 14.25
N SER A 239 23.14 11.76 15.30
CA SER A 239 23.59 13.15 15.22
C SER A 239 25.11 13.24 15.46
N ASN A 240 25.73 14.32 15.00
CA ASN A 240 27.16 14.58 15.20
C ASN A 240 27.37 16.03 15.65
N TYR A 241 27.48 16.23 16.97
CA TYR A 241 27.71 17.56 17.54
C TYR A 241 29.05 18.16 17.12
N SER A 242 30.10 17.33 16.97
CA SER A 242 31.43 17.81 16.58
C SER A 242 31.43 18.43 15.17
N ALA A 243 30.71 17.82 14.22
CA ALA A 243 30.54 18.38 12.89
C ALA A 243 29.76 19.71 12.93
N TYR A 244 28.69 19.78 13.73
CA TYR A 244 27.93 21.03 13.93
C TYR A 244 28.79 22.14 14.56
N PHE A 245 29.55 21.82 15.60
CA PHE A 245 30.43 22.77 16.27
C PHE A 245 31.48 23.34 15.31
N HIS A 246 32.08 22.50 14.47
CA HIS A 246 33.07 22.95 13.50
C HIS A 246 32.46 23.97 12.51
N GLU A 247 31.26 23.69 12.02
CA GLU A 247 30.55 24.54 11.05
C GLU A 247 30.05 25.85 11.67
N CYS A 248 29.58 25.82 12.93
CA CYS A 248 28.94 26.96 13.60
C CYS A 248 29.84 27.71 14.58
N SER A 249 31.09 27.29 14.77
CA SER A 249 32.01 27.97 15.69
C SER A 249 32.31 29.40 15.21
N PRO A 250 32.25 30.40 16.10
CA PRO A 250 32.51 31.78 15.71
C PRO A 250 33.97 31.94 15.29
N SER A 251 34.19 32.68 14.20
CA SER A 251 35.54 32.97 13.71
C SER A 251 36.33 33.91 14.64
N ILE A 252 35.62 34.66 15.51
CA ILE A 252 36.18 35.63 16.46
C ILE A 252 35.42 35.49 17.78
N CYS A 253 36.15 35.22 18.87
CA CYS A 253 35.61 35.23 20.23
C CYS A 253 35.99 36.54 20.92
N SER A 254 35.03 37.25 21.52
CA SER A 254 35.30 38.39 22.40
C SER A 254 34.87 38.08 23.83
N TYR A 255 35.77 38.29 24.79
CA TYR A 255 35.48 38.13 26.21
C TYR A 255 35.14 39.50 26.81
N SER A 256 33.94 39.64 27.38
CA SER A 256 33.60 40.80 28.23
C SER A 256 33.77 40.41 29.70
N TYR A 257 34.66 41.08 30.41
CA TYR A 257 34.75 40.98 31.86
C TYR A 257 33.65 41.87 32.48
N ALA A 258 32.80 41.29 33.31
CA ALA A 258 31.82 41.99 34.15
C ALA A 258 32.37 42.17 35.56
#